data_AF-A0A925DBJ9-F1
#
_entry.id   AF-A0A925DBJ9-F1
#
_cell.length_a   1.000
_cell.length_b   1.000
_cell.length_c   1.000
_cell.angle_alpha   90.00
_cell.angle_beta   90.00
_cell.angle_gamma   90.00
#
_symmetry.space_group_name_H-M   'P 1'
#
loop_
_entity.id
_entity.type
_entity.pdbx_description
1 polymer ?
#
loop_
_entity_poly.entity_id
_entity_poly.type
_entity_poly.pdbx_seq_one_letter_code
_entity_poly.pdbx_strand_id
1 'polypeptide(L)'
;MDSNFSRIDLPGSAAARQSQQGPHFLPQLPQVDLEILRGKASRRIREVSPPVFLIGAAEDCDLVLGDVRFPEAYAYLYVTVRGVSVRHLGDGPELNVNGELTESALLTDGDILELGAYEFQLHIQDRSPRSRGRKERGWEESLRETDFLGLDAAMDDVWDLMAQVRTSISLEPVDLRIFSGPPAPKPAKRPLAAFVARKISA
;
A
#
# COMPACT_ATOMS: atom_id res chain seq x y z
N MET A 1 59.70 68.32 -1.62
CA MET A 1 59.18 67.52 -2.74
C MET A 1 59.83 66.15 -2.67
N ASP A 2 59.54 65.34 -1.64
CA ASP A 2 58.25 64.68 -1.36
C ASP A 2 57.81 63.89 -2.63
N SER A 3 57.56 62.58 -2.59
CA SER A 3 56.95 61.86 -1.46
C SER A 3 57.44 60.42 -1.30
N ASN A 4 57.57 60.02 -0.03
CA ASN A 4 57.68 58.65 0.43
C ASN A 4 56.31 57.94 0.26
N PHE A 5 56.25 56.75 -0.35
CA PHE A 5 55.06 55.89 -0.25
C PHE A 5 55.46 54.42 -0.06
N SER A 6 54.82 53.81 0.94
CA SER A 6 55.29 52.60 1.62
C SER A 6 54.78 51.30 1.00
N ARG A 7 55.45 50.21 1.36
CA ARG A 7 54.95 48.82 1.29
C ARG A 7 53.46 48.73 1.65
N ILE A 8 52.74 47.93 0.88
CA ILE A 8 51.58 47.18 1.35
C ILE A 8 51.74 45.73 0.87
N ASP A 9 52.36 44.90 1.70
CA ASP A 9 52.22 43.44 1.61
C ASP A 9 50.82 43.06 2.12
N LEU A 10 50.00 42.42 1.28
CA LEU A 10 48.67 41.92 1.65
C LEU A 10 48.74 40.41 1.94
N PRO A 11 48.69 39.97 3.22
CA PRO A 11 48.45 38.57 3.57
C PRO A 11 46.95 38.27 3.43
N GLY A 12 46.48 38.00 2.21
CA GLY A 12 45.06 37.90 1.88
C GLY A 12 44.59 36.48 1.56
N SER A 13 43.80 35.88 2.46
CA SER A 13 42.97 34.67 2.27
C SER A 13 43.76 33.40 1.88
N ALA A 14 44.29 32.63 2.84
CA ALA A 14 43.51 31.74 3.70
C ALA A 14 42.59 30.79 2.89
N ALA A 15 43.00 29.52 2.86
CA ALA A 15 42.21 28.35 2.50
C ALA A 15 41.17 28.56 1.38
N ALA A 16 41.56 28.17 0.15
CA ALA A 16 40.61 27.53 -0.75
C ALA A 16 40.03 26.31 -0.03
N ARG A 17 38.97 26.53 0.75
CA ARG A 17 38.10 25.49 1.26
C ARG A 17 37.54 24.82 0.02
N GLN A 18 38.18 23.73 -0.38
CA GLN A 18 37.51 22.68 -1.13
C GLN A 18 36.27 22.36 -0.30
N SER A 19 35.13 22.90 -0.76
CA SER A 19 33.82 22.40 -0.44
C SER A 19 33.82 20.98 -0.96
N GLN A 20 34.31 20.06 -0.13
CA GLN A 20 34.07 18.65 -0.25
C GLN A 20 32.55 18.51 -0.20
N GLN A 21 31.95 18.52 -1.38
CA GLN A 21 30.62 18.03 -1.62
C GLN A 21 30.70 16.55 -1.23
N GLY A 22 30.43 16.28 0.04
CA GLY A 22 30.27 14.92 0.53
C GLY A 22 29.26 14.23 -0.38
N PRO A 23 29.44 12.93 -0.69
CA PRO A 23 28.56 12.24 -1.60
C PRO A 23 27.12 12.48 -1.17
N HIS A 24 26.28 12.92 -2.11
CA HIS A 24 24.86 13.12 -1.85
C HIS A 24 24.27 11.75 -1.48
N PHE A 25 24.20 11.47 -0.19
CA PHE A 25 23.55 10.30 0.36
C PHE A 25 22.05 10.45 0.12
N LEU A 26 21.60 10.03 -1.06
CA LEU A 26 20.21 9.69 -1.28
C LEU A 26 19.83 8.71 -0.18
N PRO A 27 18.82 9.00 0.65
CA PRO A 27 18.45 8.13 1.74
C PRO A 27 17.96 6.81 1.16
N GLN A 28 18.75 5.75 1.34
CA GLN A 28 18.43 4.45 0.77
C GLN A 28 17.30 3.82 1.55
N LEU A 29 16.24 3.42 0.85
CA LEU A 29 15.17 2.62 1.42
C LEU A 29 15.72 1.28 1.91
N PRO A 30 15.18 0.71 3.00
CA PRO A 30 15.50 -0.65 3.37
C PRO A 30 15.08 -1.60 2.25
N GLN A 31 15.86 -2.66 2.04
CA GLN A 31 15.38 -3.80 1.26
C GLN A 31 14.46 -4.62 2.16
N VAL A 32 13.33 -5.05 1.61
CA VAL A 32 12.29 -5.75 2.36
C VAL A 32 11.89 -7.01 1.59
N ASP A 33 11.86 -8.14 2.27
CA ASP A 33 11.51 -9.45 1.73
C ASP A 33 10.45 -10.10 2.62
N LEU A 34 9.42 -10.71 2.03
CA LEU A 34 8.41 -11.51 2.72
C LEU A 34 8.70 -13.01 2.51
N GLU A 35 8.94 -13.74 3.59
CA GLU A 35 9.05 -15.20 3.58
C GLU A 35 7.73 -15.86 3.98
N ILE A 36 7.19 -16.72 3.12
CA ILE A 36 5.92 -17.42 3.30
C ILE A 36 6.13 -18.63 4.19
N LEU A 37 5.67 -18.53 5.45
CA LEU A 37 5.66 -19.60 6.43
C LEU A 37 4.46 -20.54 6.23
N ARG A 38 3.27 -19.96 6.02
CA ARG A 38 2.00 -20.69 5.81
C ARG A 38 1.29 -20.19 4.56
N GLY A 39 1.04 -21.11 3.63
CA GLY A 39 0.36 -20.82 2.36
C GLY A 39 0.79 -21.77 1.25
N LYS A 40 0.15 -21.67 0.09
CA LYS A 40 0.58 -22.33 -1.15
C LYS A 40 1.13 -21.28 -2.11
N ALA A 41 2.44 -21.30 -2.34
CA ALA A 41 3.12 -20.42 -3.28
C ALA A 41 4.22 -21.15 -4.04
N SER A 42 4.52 -20.69 -5.26
CA SER A 42 5.57 -21.23 -6.13
C SER A 42 6.98 -20.78 -5.72
N ARG A 43 7.09 -19.64 -5.03
CA ARG A 43 8.31 -19.13 -4.39
C ARG A 43 7.99 -18.87 -2.93
N ARG A 44 8.93 -19.20 -2.03
CA ARG A 44 8.80 -18.92 -0.59
C ARG A 44 9.13 -17.50 -0.22
N ILE A 45 10.02 -16.83 -0.96
CA ILE A 45 10.44 -15.46 -0.69
C ILE A 45 9.89 -14.54 -1.80
N ARG A 46 9.32 -13.41 -1.40
CA ARG A 46 8.77 -12.36 -2.27
C ARG A 46 9.42 -11.02 -1.88
N GLU A 47 10.23 -10.48 -2.77
CA GLU A 47 10.78 -9.12 -2.66
C GLU A 47 9.64 -8.09 -2.67
N VAL A 48 9.71 -7.13 -1.75
CA VAL A 48 8.72 -6.06 -1.56
C VAL A 48 9.17 -4.81 -2.30
N SER A 49 8.52 -4.53 -3.43
CA SER A 49 8.73 -3.31 -4.22
C SER A 49 8.31 -2.07 -3.44
N PRO A 50 9.20 -1.09 -3.18
CA PRO A 50 8.82 0.19 -2.58
C PRO A 50 8.23 1.16 -3.60
N PRO A 51 7.50 2.22 -3.18
CA PRO A 51 7.22 2.58 -1.78
C PRO A 51 5.95 1.92 -1.22
N VAL A 52 5.02 1.48 -2.07
CA VAL A 52 3.79 0.80 -1.67
C VAL A 52 3.81 -0.59 -2.33
N PHE A 53 3.48 -1.62 -1.55
CA PHE A 53 3.37 -3.00 -2.01
C PHE A 53 1.99 -3.53 -1.64
N LEU A 54 1.17 -3.87 -2.63
CA LEU A 54 -0.24 -4.18 -2.45
C LEU A 54 -0.46 -5.69 -2.27
N ILE A 55 -1.31 -6.03 -1.30
CA ILE A 55 -1.70 -7.40 -0.96
C ILE A 55 -3.22 -7.51 -1.11
N GLY A 56 -3.70 -8.53 -1.83
CA GLY A 56 -5.13 -8.69 -2.11
C GLY A 56 -5.40 -9.84 -3.08
N ALA A 57 -6.66 -10.06 -3.42
CA ALA A 57 -7.08 -11.13 -4.33
C ALA A 57 -7.01 -10.75 -5.83
N ALA A 58 -6.84 -9.46 -6.15
CA ALA A 58 -6.77 -9.00 -7.54
C ALA A 58 -5.42 -9.34 -8.21
N GLU A 59 -5.44 -9.50 -9.54
CA GLU A 59 -4.27 -9.94 -10.32
C GLU A 59 -3.18 -8.84 -10.50
N ASP A 60 -3.53 -7.59 -10.20
CA ASP A 60 -2.64 -6.42 -10.22
C ASP A 60 -1.94 -6.15 -8.87
N CYS A 61 -2.30 -6.89 -7.81
CA CYS A 61 -1.61 -6.84 -6.53
C CYS A 61 -0.20 -7.45 -6.60
N ASP A 62 0.78 -6.84 -5.93
CA ASP A 62 2.14 -7.37 -5.84
C ASP A 62 2.22 -8.73 -5.13
N LEU A 63 1.30 -8.97 -4.19
CA LEU A 63 1.09 -10.26 -3.54
C LEU A 63 -0.37 -10.69 -3.68
N VAL A 64 -0.63 -11.52 -4.69
CA VAL A 64 -1.94 -12.09 -4.97
C VAL A 64 -2.27 -13.23 -4.01
N LEU A 65 -3.31 -13.07 -3.20
CA LEU A 65 -3.86 -14.06 -2.30
C LEU A 65 -4.96 -14.88 -3.01
N GLY A 66 -4.63 -16.11 -3.39
CA GLY A 66 -5.54 -17.02 -4.13
C GLY A 66 -6.70 -17.62 -3.32
N ASP A 67 -7.35 -16.84 -2.47
CA ASP A 67 -8.48 -17.26 -1.63
C ASP A 67 -9.62 -16.23 -1.71
N VAL A 68 -10.82 -16.71 -2.08
CA VAL A 68 -12.04 -15.91 -2.31
C VAL A 68 -12.53 -15.12 -1.08
N ARG A 69 -11.99 -15.39 0.11
CA ARG A 69 -12.31 -14.65 1.33
C ARG A 69 -11.63 -13.28 1.39
N PHE A 70 -10.59 -13.04 0.60
CA PHE A 70 -9.89 -11.77 0.56
C PHE A 70 -10.53 -10.83 -0.49
N PRO A 71 -10.67 -9.53 -0.20
CA PRO A 71 -11.08 -8.54 -1.19
C PRO A 71 -9.98 -8.32 -2.23
N GLU A 72 -10.33 -7.65 -3.33
CA GLU A 72 -9.42 -7.30 -4.43
C GLU A 72 -8.18 -6.57 -3.93
N ALA A 73 -8.35 -5.55 -3.09
CA ALA A 73 -7.30 -4.90 -2.30
C ALA A 73 -7.58 -5.12 -0.80
N TYR A 74 -6.66 -5.76 -0.09
CA TYR A 74 -6.83 -6.19 1.30
C TYR A 74 -5.97 -5.41 2.29
N ALA A 75 -4.68 -5.30 2.00
CA ALA A 75 -3.71 -4.59 2.84
C ALA A 75 -2.57 -4.06 1.97
N TYR A 76 -1.79 -3.12 2.49
CA TYR A 76 -0.55 -2.70 1.85
C TYR A 76 0.59 -2.58 2.85
N LEU A 77 1.81 -2.81 2.37
CA LEU A 77 3.02 -2.38 3.05
C LEU A 77 3.46 -1.03 2.50
N TYR A 78 3.90 -0.13 3.38
CA TYR A 78 4.48 1.15 3.02
C TYR A 78 5.94 1.20 3.49
N VAL A 79 6.86 1.23 2.53
CA VAL A 79 8.31 1.19 2.75
C VAL A 79 8.88 2.59 2.60
N THR A 80 9.43 3.12 3.69
CA THR A 80 10.01 4.47 3.74
C THR A 80 11.41 4.46 4.31
N VAL A 81 12.09 5.61 4.22
CA VAL A 81 13.39 5.85 4.86
C VAL A 81 13.31 5.90 6.41
N ARG A 82 12.09 5.91 6.97
CA ARG A 82 11.83 5.89 8.43
C ARG A 82 11.48 4.49 8.95
N GLY A 83 11.27 3.52 8.06
CA GLY A 83 10.80 2.17 8.41
C GLY A 83 9.71 1.66 7.45
N VAL A 84 9.20 0.47 7.78
CA VAL A 84 8.13 -0.23 7.05
C VAL A 84 6.88 -0.25 7.92
N SER A 85 5.70 0.01 7.36
CA SER A 85 4.42 -0.20 8.06
C SER A 85 3.46 -1.05 7.24
N VAL A 86 2.53 -1.75 7.90
CA VAL A 86 1.37 -2.38 7.27
C VAL A 86 0.12 -1.59 7.59
N ARG A 87 -0.85 -1.57 6.66
CA ARG A 87 -2.23 -1.17 6.94
C ARG A 87 -3.22 -2.11 6.26
N HIS A 88 -4.19 -2.60 7.04
CA HIS A 88 -5.37 -3.33 6.57
C HIS A 88 -6.42 -2.32 6.07
N LEU A 89 -7.17 -2.70 5.04
CA LEU A 89 -8.19 -1.86 4.40
C LEU A 89 -9.61 -2.11 4.91
N GLY A 90 -9.77 -2.93 5.95
CA GLY A 90 -11.03 -3.14 6.69
C GLY A 90 -11.87 -4.33 6.23
N ASP A 91 -11.85 -4.68 4.94
CA ASP A 91 -12.57 -5.84 4.41
C ASP A 91 -11.76 -7.14 4.48
N GLY A 92 -12.46 -8.27 4.64
CA GLY A 92 -11.87 -9.62 4.60
C GLY A 92 -11.49 -10.20 5.98
N PRO A 93 -10.55 -11.16 6.02
CA PRO A 93 -10.06 -11.76 7.26
C PRO A 93 -9.27 -10.78 8.14
N GLU A 94 -9.03 -11.16 9.39
CA GLU A 94 -8.22 -10.36 10.31
C GLU A 94 -6.73 -10.35 9.88
N LEU A 95 -6.11 -9.16 9.99
CA LEU A 95 -4.66 -8.97 9.99
C LEU A 95 -4.15 -9.02 11.43
N ASN A 96 -3.25 -9.96 11.73
CA ASN A 96 -2.49 -9.93 12.98
C ASN A 96 -1.02 -9.64 12.70
N VAL A 97 -0.37 -8.89 13.59
CA VAL A 97 1.09 -8.74 13.64
C VAL A 97 1.57 -9.37 14.94
N ASN A 98 2.43 -10.38 14.85
CA ASN A 98 2.91 -11.19 15.99
C ASN A 98 1.78 -11.78 16.88
N GLY A 99 0.59 -12.00 16.31
CA GLY A 99 -0.60 -12.51 17.01
C GLY A 99 -1.53 -11.43 17.58
N GLU A 100 -1.22 -10.14 17.42
CA GLU A 100 -2.09 -9.03 17.83
C GLU A 100 -2.92 -8.48 16.65
N LEU A 101 -4.25 -8.44 16.80
CA LEU A 101 -5.18 -7.89 15.81
C LEU A 101 -4.85 -6.43 15.52
N THR A 102 -4.58 -6.12 14.25
CA THR A 102 -3.92 -4.88 13.82
C THR A 102 -4.59 -4.29 12.59
N GLU A 103 -5.10 -3.06 12.69
CA GLU A 103 -5.50 -2.26 11.51
C GLU A 103 -4.28 -1.59 10.85
N SER A 104 -3.31 -1.14 11.65
CA SER A 104 -2.08 -0.50 11.17
C SER A 104 -0.96 -0.64 12.20
N ALA A 105 0.25 -1.03 11.76
CA ALA A 105 1.42 -1.14 12.63
C ALA A 105 2.73 -0.77 11.90
N LEU A 106 3.70 -0.26 12.65
CA LEU A 106 5.09 -0.19 12.24
C LEU A 106 5.71 -1.58 12.41
N LEU A 107 6.45 -2.04 11.39
CA LEU A 107 7.05 -3.36 11.35
C LEU A 107 8.56 -3.28 11.55
N THR A 108 9.09 -4.36 12.13
CA THR A 108 10.50 -4.60 12.42
C THR A 108 11.00 -5.90 11.77
N ASP A 109 12.31 -6.05 11.69
CA ASP A 109 12.94 -7.25 11.13
C ASP A 109 12.59 -8.50 11.95
N GLY A 110 12.06 -9.52 11.30
CA GLY A 110 11.63 -10.78 11.90
C GLY A 110 10.14 -10.86 12.28
N ASP A 111 9.37 -9.77 12.18
CA ASP A 111 7.94 -9.75 12.53
C ASP A 111 7.11 -10.72 11.67
N ILE A 112 6.08 -11.31 12.29
CA ILE A 112 5.17 -12.26 11.65
C ILE A 112 3.85 -11.56 11.31
N LEU A 113 3.48 -11.56 10.03
CA LEU A 113 2.19 -11.11 9.52
C LEU A 113 1.28 -12.32 9.30
N GLU A 114 0.18 -12.40 10.04
CA GLU A 114 -0.88 -13.38 9.80
C GLU A 114 -2.02 -12.72 9.02
N LEU A 115 -2.30 -13.21 7.82
CA LEU A 115 -3.41 -12.75 6.99
C LEU A 115 -4.40 -13.92 6.90
N GLY A 116 -5.27 -14.08 7.90
CA GLY A 116 -6.17 -15.23 8.03
C GLY A 116 -5.47 -16.59 7.88
N ALA A 117 -5.63 -17.24 6.71
CA ALA A 117 -5.00 -18.53 6.42
C ALA A 117 -3.51 -18.46 6.08
N TYR A 118 -3.00 -17.29 5.72
CA TYR A 118 -1.60 -17.07 5.31
C TYR A 118 -0.76 -16.54 6.47
N GLU A 119 0.54 -16.80 6.44
CA GLU A 119 1.51 -16.39 7.45
C GLU A 119 2.84 -16.08 6.77
N PHE A 120 3.39 -14.89 7.05
CA PHE A 120 4.61 -14.39 6.43
C PHE A 120 5.56 -13.87 7.51
N GLN A 121 6.85 -14.16 7.41
CA GLN A 121 7.88 -13.47 8.15
C GLN A 121 8.47 -12.34 7.32
N LEU A 122 8.58 -11.15 7.92
CA LEU A 122 9.20 -9.99 7.30
C LEU A 122 10.71 -9.99 7.56
N HIS A 123 11.50 -9.80 6.52
CA HIS A 123 12.94 -9.57 6.61
C HIS A 123 13.26 -8.16 6.12
N ILE A 124 13.81 -7.30 6.99
CA ILE A 124 14.14 -5.89 6.69
C ILE A 124 15.66 -5.70 6.76
N GLN A 125 16.28 -5.37 5.63
CA GLN A 125 17.71 -5.09 5.53
C GLN A 125 17.96 -3.60 5.26
N ASP A 126 18.41 -2.89 6.30
CA ASP A 126 18.93 -1.53 6.19
C ASP A 126 20.10 -1.49 5.18
N ARG A 127 19.90 -0.83 4.04
CA ARG A 127 21.00 -0.51 3.11
C ARG A 127 21.85 0.69 3.55
N SER A 128 21.53 1.31 4.69
CA SER A 128 22.32 2.40 5.24
C SER A 128 23.61 1.88 5.93
N PRO A 129 24.80 2.42 5.63
CA PRO A 129 26.04 1.99 6.27
C PRO A 129 26.24 2.54 7.70
N ARG A 130 25.16 2.78 8.48
CA ARG A 130 25.22 3.57 9.73
C ARG A 130 24.48 3.06 10.97
N SER A 131 23.68 2.00 10.94
CA SER A 131 22.79 1.61 12.05
C SER A 131 23.25 0.45 12.94
N ARG A 132 24.55 0.09 13.00
CA ARG A 132 25.06 -0.79 14.09
C ARG A 132 25.22 -0.02 15.40
N GLY A 133 24.11 0.13 16.13
CA GLY A 133 24.13 0.35 17.58
C GLY A 133 23.38 1.57 18.09
N ARG A 134 22.06 1.43 18.31
CA ARG A 134 21.36 2.11 19.41
C ARG A 134 20.17 1.27 19.91
N LYS A 135 20.46 0.32 20.81
CA LYS A 135 19.44 -0.39 21.60
C LYS A 135 18.94 0.53 22.71
N GLU A 136 17.97 1.38 22.38
CA GLU A 136 17.04 2.01 23.32
C GLU A 136 15.71 1.28 23.05
N ARG A 137 15.00 0.61 23.98
CA ARG A 137 14.75 0.87 25.41
C ARG A 137 14.23 2.29 25.64
N GLY A 138 12.95 2.50 25.29
CA GLY A 138 12.22 3.76 25.54
C GLY A 138 11.04 4.07 24.60
N TRP A 139 10.36 3.09 23.99
CA TRP A 139 9.30 3.34 22.99
C TRP A 139 7.87 2.97 23.48
N GLU A 140 7.76 2.15 24.53
CA GLU A 140 6.50 1.56 25.02
C GLU A 140 5.56 2.57 25.71
N GLU A 141 6.07 3.72 26.16
CA GLU A 141 5.30 4.71 26.94
C GLU A 141 4.89 5.95 26.12
N SER A 142 5.33 6.05 24.85
CA SER A 142 5.09 7.22 23.99
C SER A 142 4.06 6.99 22.87
N LEU A 143 3.43 5.81 22.79
CA LEU A 143 2.43 5.46 21.77
C LEU A 143 1.00 5.96 22.09
N ARG A 144 0.86 7.01 22.91
CA ARG A 144 -0.43 7.64 23.24
C ARG A 144 -0.60 9.07 22.73
N GLU A 145 0.41 9.66 22.11
CA GLU A 145 0.31 10.98 21.49
C GLU A 145 0.82 10.92 20.04
N THR A 146 -0.14 10.83 19.12
CA THR A 146 -0.20 11.56 17.83
C THR A 146 1.14 12.05 17.26
N ASP A 147 1.64 11.42 16.17
CA ASP A 147 2.50 12.11 15.16
C ASP A 147 3.02 11.24 13.98
N PHE A 148 2.61 9.97 13.79
CA PHE A 148 3.31 9.13 12.81
C PHE A 148 2.97 9.39 11.32
N LEU A 149 1.82 10.00 11.00
CA LEU A 149 1.47 10.40 9.64
C LEU A 149 0.80 11.78 9.58
N GLY A 150 -0.31 11.95 10.31
CA GLY A 150 -0.92 13.25 10.61
C GLY A 150 -1.08 14.24 9.43
N LEU A 151 -1.54 13.92 8.23
CA LEU A 151 -2.30 12.79 7.66
C LEU A 151 -3.60 12.36 8.34
N ASP A 152 -3.67 11.87 9.58
CA ASP A 152 -4.97 11.45 10.17
C ASP A 152 -5.96 12.63 10.25
N ALA A 153 -5.52 13.80 10.72
CA ALA A 153 -6.33 15.02 10.65
C ALA A 153 -6.73 15.40 9.21
N ALA A 154 -5.84 15.19 8.23
CA ALA A 154 -6.15 15.42 6.82
C ALA A 154 -7.07 14.34 6.22
N MET A 155 -7.12 13.14 6.82
CA MET A 155 -8.00 12.04 6.41
C MET A 155 -9.40 12.24 6.99
N ASP A 156 -9.50 12.72 8.24
CA ASP A 156 -10.75 13.16 8.86
C ASP A 156 -11.35 14.33 8.06
N ASP A 157 -10.56 15.37 7.73
CA ASP A 157 -10.99 16.48 6.88
C ASP A 157 -11.51 16.01 5.50
N VAL A 158 -10.83 15.02 4.88
CA VAL A 158 -11.25 14.42 3.60
C VAL A 158 -12.50 13.55 3.76
N TRP A 159 -12.65 12.83 4.87
CA TRP A 159 -13.81 12.00 5.15
C TRP A 159 -15.06 12.84 5.42
N ASP A 160 -14.94 13.90 6.21
CA ASP A 160 -15.99 14.89 6.44
C ASP A 160 -16.37 15.60 5.14
N LEU A 161 -15.39 16.00 4.31
CA LEU A 161 -15.65 16.57 2.98
C LEU A 161 -16.42 15.59 2.07
N MET A 162 -16.05 14.31 2.06
CA MET A 162 -16.72 13.27 1.27
C MET A 162 -18.13 12.97 1.80
N ALA A 163 -18.35 13.00 3.11
CA ALA A 163 -19.68 12.91 3.73
C ALA A 163 -20.56 14.13 3.42
N GLN A 164 -19.97 15.32 3.39
CA GLN A 164 -20.64 16.58 3.05
C GLN A 164 -20.99 16.65 1.56
N VAL A 165 -20.13 16.13 0.66
CA VAL A 165 -20.45 15.95 -0.76
C VAL A 165 -21.59 14.94 -0.94
N ARG A 166 -21.55 13.79 -0.25
CA ARG A 166 -22.62 12.77 -0.29
C ARG A 166 -23.98 13.30 0.19
N THR A 167 -24.01 14.22 1.14
CA THR A 167 -25.25 14.86 1.62
C THR A 167 -25.69 16.05 0.78
N SER A 168 -24.75 16.76 0.13
CA SER A 168 -25.04 17.89 -0.77
C SER A 168 -25.53 17.45 -2.15
N ILE A 169 -25.11 16.27 -2.63
CA ILE A 169 -25.67 15.66 -3.83
C ILE A 169 -27.03 15.04 -3.46
N SER A 170 -28.09 15.83 -3.54
CA SER A 170 -29.43 15.29 -3.78
C SER A 170 -29.41 14.56 -5.11
N LEU A 171 -29.24 13.23 -5.05
CA LEU A 171 -29.52 12.33 -6.16
C LEU A 171 -31.04 12.29 -6.38
N GLU A 172 -31.58 13.35 -6.96
CA GLU A 172 -32.70 13.21 -7.89
C GLU A 172 -32.32 12.08 -8.85
N PRO A 173 -33.15 11.03 -8.99
CA PRO A 173 -32.77 9.84 -9.74
C PRO A 173 -32.64 10.19 -11.22
N VAL A 174 -31.40 10.48 -11.64
CA VAL A 174 -31.05 10.65 -13.04
C VAL A 174 -31.31 9.30 -13.72
N ASP A 175 -32.41 9.23 -14.48
CA ASP A 175 -32.78 8.11 -15.35
C ASP A 175 -31.73 7.99 -16.46
N LEU A 176 -30.58 7.41 -16.10
CA LEU A 176 -29.47 7.08 -16.99
C LEU A 176 -29.93 5.96 -17.93
N ARG A 177 -30.69 6.36 -18.94
CA ARG A 177 -31.01 5.55 -20.12
C ARG A 177 -29.78 5.35 -20.98
N ILE A 178 -28.82 4.62 -20.43
CA ILE A 178 -27.73 4.02 -21.18
C ILE A 178 -28.38 3.18 -22.27
N PHE A 179 -28.09 3.51 -23.53
CA PHE A 179 -28.73 2.99 -24.72
C PHE A 179 -28.97 1.47 -24.65
N SER A 180 -30.23 1.07 -24.51
CA SER A 180 -30.63 -0.30 -24.84
C SER A 180 -30.53 -0.44 -26.37
N GLY A 181 -29.63 -1.31 -26.83
CA GLY A 181 -29.54 -1.70 -28.23
C GLY A 181 -30.89 -2.25 -28.74
N PRO A 182 -31.13 -2.23 -30.06
CA PRO A 182 -32.41 -2.65 -30.63
C PRO A 182 -32.77 -4.07 -30.16
N PRO A 183 -34.04 -4.32 -29.74
CA PRO A 183 -34.41 -5.56 -29.09
C PRO A 183 -34.22 -6.76 -30.01
N ALA A 184 -33.62 -7.82 -29.48
CA ALA A 184 -33.40 -9.07 -30.20
C ALA A 184 -34.71 -9.60 -30.82
N PRO A 185 -34.68 -10.13 -32.07
CA PRO A 185 -35.87 -10.61 -32.74
C PRO A 185 -36.51 -11.77 -31.98
N LYS A 186 -37.80 -11.63 -31.65
CA LYS A 186 -38.56 -12.63 -30.89
C LYS A 186 -38.60 -13.95 -31.65
N PRO A 187 -38.35 -15.11 -31.01
CA PRO A 187 -38.46 -16.41 -31.67
C PRO A 187 -39.90 -16.64 -32.13
N ALA A 188 -40.05 -16.97 -33.42
CA ALA A 188 -41.36 -17.22 -34.03
C ALA A 188 -42.04 -18.43 -33.38
N LYS A 189 -43.24 -18.22 -32.84
CA LYS A 189 -44.06 -19.30 -32.27
C LYS A 189 -44.49 -20.25 -33.39
N ARG A 190 -43.91 -21.45 -33.45
CA ARG A 190 -44.44 -22.56 -34.26
C ARG A 190 -45.88 -22.85 -33.84
N PRO A 191 -46.87 -22.88 -34.75
CA PRO A 191 -48.22 -23.28 -34.39
C PRO A 191 -48.26 -24.78 -34.05
N LEU A 192 -48.72 -25.08 -32.84
CA LEU A 192 -49.06 -26.43 -32.40
C LEU A 192 -50.36 -26.86 -33.08
N ALA A 193 -50.26 -27.35 -34.31
CA ALA A 193 -51.37 -28.01 -34.98
C ALA A 193 -51.57 -29.41 -34.38
N ALA A 194 -52.70 -29.61 -33.71
CA ALA A 194 -53.09 -30.92 -33.21
C ALA A 194 -53.29 -31.90 -34.37
N PHE A 195 -52.91 -33.17 -34.17
CA PHE A 195 -53.54 -34.27 -34.89
C PHE A 195 -53.99 -35.36 -33.94
N VAL A 196 -55.23 -35.77 -34.13
CA VAL A 196 -55.99 -36.65 -33.23
C VAL A 196 -55.71 -38.13 -33.57
N ALA A 197 -55.79 -38.95 -32.53
CA ALA A 197 -55.63 -40.40 -32.50
C ALA A 197 -56.17 -41.20 -33.70
N ARG A 198 -55.57 -42.38 -33.91
CA ARG A 198 -56.31 -43.61 -34.24
C ARG A 198 -55.68 -44.85 -33.59
N LYS A 199 -56.56 -45.70 -33.04
CA LYS A 199 -56.29 -47.11 -32.67
C LYS A 199 -55.82 -47.90 -33.89
N ILE A 200 -55.16 -49.03 -33.64
CA ILE A 200 -55.70 -50.39 -33.92
C ILE A 200 -54.80 -51.44 -33.25
N SER A 201 -55.41 -52.49 -32.70
CA SER A 201 -54.73 -53.69 -32.22
C SER A 201 -54.53 -54.71 -33.34
N ALA A 202 -53.40 -55.40 -33.31
CA ALA A 202 -53.23 -56.78 -33.76
C ALA A 202 -52.04 -57.38 -33.01
#